data_AF-A0A917SRS4-F1
#
_entry.id   AF-A0A917SRS4-F1
#
_cell.length_a   1.000
_cell.length_b   1.000
_cell.length_c   1.000
_cell.angle_alpha   90.00
_cell.angle_beta   90.00
_cell.angle_gamma   90.00
#
_symmetry.space_group_name_H-M   'P 1'
#
loop_
_entity.id
_entity.type
_entity.pdbx_description
1 polymer ?
#
loop_
_entity_poly.entity_id
_entity_poly.type
_entity_poly.pdbx_seq_one_letter_code
_entity_poly.pdbx_strand_id
1 'polypeptide(L)'
;MKLPFPTHLARKAAIAAALLATAGCADMQSSYFDTVDPTLVTVTTQNRALRSLPAPTGRINIAVYDYPDLTGQYKERDNVQSLSRAVTQGGSAMLIKALQDAGERRWFSVLDRSGLQDLVRERQIVTEMRRQYRGEENVDPSALKPLLHAGILLQGGIVGYDTNVQTGGAGARYLGIGADGQWVLDTVTVSLRAVSTDTGEVLATVMAQKSIASSSIRGSVFRYIMLDELLEIEAGTTTNEPKQIAVQQAIEKAVYSLVIEGAELGIWKFANPAAGAKLIAEYRNEKYSGAIPATAQSVLPPMTAGAAYITQTHPRARPAARRTTVRQLPPEPKESAPPAPPAAGDEEVLG
;
A
#
# COMPACT_ATOMS: atom_id res chain seq x y z
N MET A 1 74.28 61.47 -0.04
CA MET A 1 73.98 60.61 1.12
C MET A 1 72.86 59.65 0.72
N LYS A 2 73.20 58.44 0.26
CA LYS A 2 72.21 57.41 -0.16
C LYS A 2 71.92 56.54 1.07
N LEU A 3 70.73 56.67 1.64
CA LEU A 3 70.22 55.75 2.68
C LEU A 3 69.86 54.41 2.01
N PRO A 4 70.40 53.27 2.47
CA PRO A 4 70.03 51.97 1.93
C PRO A 4 68.64 51.58 2.46
N PHE A 5 67.66 51.47 1.57
CA PHE A 5 66.37 50.86 1.90
C PHE A 5 66.61 49.39 2.33
N PRO A 6 66.10 48.95 3.49
CA PRO A 6 66.30 47.59 3.97
C PRO A 6 65.41 46.63 3.17
N THR A 7 65.90 46.22 2.00
CA THR A 7 65.24 45.27 1.09
C THR A 7 64.91 43.94 1.77
N HIS A 8 65.67 43.56 2.79
CA HIS A 8 65.43 42.35 3.59
C HIS A 8 64.14 42.40 4.42
N LEU A 9 63.73 43.59 4.90
CA LEU A 9 62.50 43.74 5.69
C LEU A 9 61.27 43.62 4.80
N ALA A 10 61.30 44.27 3.62
CA ALA A 10 60.24 44.18 2.62
C ALA A 10 60.08 42.75 2.09
N ARG A 11 61.19 42.02 1.89
CA ARG A 11 61.16 40.63 1.43
C ARG A 11 60.61 39.67 2.50
N LYS A 12 60.95 39.89 3.77
CA LYS A 12 60.37 39.13 4.90
C LYS A 12 58.88 39.42 5.08
N ALA A 13 58.45 40.67 4.93
CA ALA A 13 57.05 41.05 4.97
C ALA A 13 56.25 40.44 3.81
N ALA A 14 56.81 40.41 2.60
CA ALA A 14 56.18 39.77 1.45
C ALA A 14 56.05 38.24 1.60
N ILE A 15 57.06 37.58 2.18
CA ILE A 15 57.00 36.13 2.47
C ILE A 15 55.98 35.83 3.57
N ALA A 16 55.91 36.66 4.61
CA ALA A 16 54.89 36.52 5.66
C ALA A 16 53.46 36.74 5.12
N ALA A 17 53.26 37.74 4.26
CA ALA A 17 51.98 37.97 3.59
C ALA A 17 51.58 36.83 2.65
N ALA A 18 52.54 36.22 1.95
CA ALA A 18 52.30 35.06 1.09
C ALA A 18 51.96 33.79 1.90
N LEU A 19 52.59 33.58 3.06
CA LEU A 19 52.27 32.48 3.98
C LEU A 19 50.91 32.66 4.67
N LEU A 20 50.49 33.90 4.96
CA LEU A 20 49.14 34.22 5.44
C LEU A 20 48.08 34.02 4.36
N ALA A 21 48.41 34.25 3.08
CA ALA A 21 47.50 34.03 1.96
C ALA A 21 47.28 32.54 1.63
N THR A 22 48.21 31.65 1.98
CA THR A 22 48.07 30.20 1.73
C THR A 22 47.48 29.41 2.91
N ALA A 23 47.33 30.02 4.10
CA ALA A 23 46.66 29.43 5.25
C ALA A 23 45.12 29.40 5.15
N GLY A 24 44.55 29.89 4.04
CA GLY A 24 43.10 30.00 3.81
C GLY A 24 42.43 28.74 3.24
N CYS A 25 43.17 27.69 2.90
CA CYS A 25 42.57 26.39 2.56
C CYS A 25 42.18 25.64 3.84
N ALA A 26 41.28 26.22 4.63
CA ALA A 26 40.48 25.41 5.53
C ALA A 26 39.54 24.59 4.65
N ASP A 27 39.60 23.28 4.82
CA ASP A 27 38.70 22.30 4.22
C ASP A 27 37.26 22.72 4.56
N MET A 28 36.60 23.41 3.63
CA MET A 28 35.17 23.67 3.68
C MET A 28 34.48 22.37 3.29
N GLN A 29 34.62 21.35 4.13
CA GLN A 29 33.76 20.20 4.07
C GLN A 29 32.38 20.70 4.47
N SER A 30 31.61 21.05 3.45
CA SER A 30 30.34 21.75 3.58
C SER A 30 29.40 20.93 4.45
N SER A 31 29.18 21.37 5.68
CA SER A 31 28.02 21.03 6.49
C SER A 31 26.73 21.68 5.97
N TYR A 32 26.73 22.20 4.73
CA TYR A 32 25.55 22.81 4.10
C TYR A 32 24.48 21.78 3.74
N PHE A 33 24.85 20.50 3.64
CA PHE A 33 23.91 19.40 3.71
C PHE A 33 23.99 18.84 5.12
N ASP A 34 23.29 19.49 6.05
CA ASP A 34 22.93 18.83 7.30
C ASP A 34 22.28 17.51 6.90
N THR A 35 22.85 16.39 7.35
CA THR A 35 22.24 15.09 7.17
C THR A 35 20.93 15.15 7.94
N VAL A 36 19.83 15.38 7.24
CA VAL A 36 18.51 15.37 7.85
C VAL A 36 18.26 13.93 8.28
N ASP A 37 18.06 13.74 9.58
CA ASP A 37 17.75 12.43 10.10
C ASP A 37 16.52 11.86 9.39
N PRO A 38 16.49 10.56 9.08
CA PRO A 38 15.32 9.94 8.51
C PRO A 38 14.16 10.06 9.50
N THR A 39 13.06 10.68 9.06
CA THR A 39 11.85 10.86 9.85
C THR A 39 10.72 9.97 9.35
N LEU A 40 9.76 9.69 10.21
CA LEU A 40 8.50 9.10 9.78
C LEU A 40 7.73 10.11 8.93
N VAL A 41 7.02 9.61 7.92
CA VAL A 41 6.15 10.45 7.09
C VAL A 41 5.08 11.10 7.96
N THR A 42 4.92 12.42 7.82
CA THR A 42 3.95 13.21 8.59
C THR A 42 2.52 12.75 8.34
N VAL A 43 1.72 12.68 9.40
CA VAL A 43 0.28 12.41 9.31
C VAL A 43 -0.43 13.66 8.80
N THR A 44 -0.96 13.59 7.58
CA THR A 44 -1.74 14.65 6.94
C THR A 44 -3.13 14.81 7.59
N THR A 45 -3.81 15.92 7.33
CA THR A 45 -5.21 16.11 7.75
C THR A 45 -6.11 15.00 7.22
N GLN A 46 -5.92 14.59 5.96
CA GLN A 46 -6.72 13.51 5.36
C GLN A 46 -6.42 12.13 5.95
N ASN A 47 -5.15 11.83 6.24
CA ASN A 47 -4.81 10.61 6.97
C ASN A 47 -5.42 10.60 8.38
N ARG A 48 -5.46 11.76 9.06
CA ARG A 48 -6.09 11.89 10.38
C ARG A 48 -7.60 11.64 10.32
N ALA A 49 -8.29 12.20 9.31
CA ALA A 49 -9.71 11.93 9.05
C ALA A 49 -9.96 10.43 8.84
N LEU A 50 -9.13 9.78 8.01
CA LEU A 50 -9.19 8.35 7.75
C LEU A 50 -9.00 7.50 9.01
N ARG A 51 -8.06 7.84 9.89
CA ARG A 51 -7.84 7.18 11.19
C ARG A 51 -9.00 7.40 12.16
N SER A 52 -9.65 8.56 12.10
CA SER A 52 -10.74 8.94 12.98
C SER A 52 -12.09 8.30 12.62
N LEU A 53 -12.17 7.55 11.52
CA LEU A 53 -13.39 6.86 11.11
C LEU A 53 -13.99 6.03 12.26
N PRO A 54 -15.31 6.18 12.55
CA PRO A 54 -16.03 5.34 13.49
C PRO A 54 -15.88 3.86 13.12
N ALA A 55 -15.91 2.97 14.12
CA ALA A 55 -15.70 1.54 13.88
C ALA A 55 -16.83 0.92 13.04
N PRO A 56 -16.53 -0.08 12.19
CA PRO A 56 -17.55 -0.89 11.52
C PRO A 56 -18.18 -1.90 12.49
N THR A 57 -19.29 -2.53 12.09
CA THR A 57 -19.89 -3.66 12.84
C THR A 57 -18.96 -4.89 12.90
N GLY A 58 -18.07 -5.04 11.92
CA GLY A 58 -17.07 -6.07 11.86
C GLY A 58 -16.00 -5.72 10.84
N ARG A 59 -14.80 -6.26 11.03
CA ARG A 59 -13.68 -6.06 10.10
C ARG A 59 -13.94 -6.81 8.79
N ILE A 60 -13.67 -6.17 7.66
CA ILE A 60 -14.01 -6.66 6.32
C ILE A 60 -12.76 -7.18 5.63
N ASN A 61 -12.82 -8.40 5.09
CA ASN A 61 -11.71 -8.97 4.32
C ASN A 61 -11.75 -8.44 2.89
N ILE A 62 -10.73 -7.69 2.50
CA ILE A 62 -10.60 -7.11 1.17
C ILE A 62 -9.30 -7.58 0.50
N ALA A 63 -9.33 -7.81 -0.80
CA ALA A 63 -8.13 -8.09 -1.58
C ALA A 63 -7.72 -6.84 -2.36
N VAL A 64 -6.42 -6.53 -2.36
CA VAL A 64 -5.83 -5.48 -3.20
C VAL A 64 -4.84 -6.16 -4.14
N TYR A 65 -5.06 -6.01 -5.44
CA TYR A 65 -4.09 -6.46 -6.45
C TYR A 65 -3.13 -5.31 -6.74
N ASP A 66 -3.03 -4.88 -7.99
CA ASP A 66 -2.22 -3.73 -8.36
C ASP A 66 -3.05 -2.43 -8.30
N TYR A 67 -2.34 -1.31 -8.21
CA TYR A 67 -2.90 0.02 -8.29
C TYR A 67 -1.98 0.89 -9.16
N PRO A 68 -1.99 0.67 -10.48
CA PRO A 68 -1.01 1.22 -11.38
C PRO A 68 -1.23 2.72 -11.66
N ASP A 69 -0.19 3.33 -12.19
CA ASP A 69 -0.28 4.62 -12.89
C ASP A 69 -0.81 4.39 -14.31
N LEU A 70 -2.01 4.89 -14.56
CA LEU A 70 -2.73 4.83 -15.83
C LEU A 70 -2.69 6.17 -16.58
N THR A 71 -1.96 7.16 -16.08
CA THR A 71 -1.87 8.50 -16.68
C THR A 71 -0.98 8.51 -17.91
N GLY A 72 0.03 7.64 -17.95
CA GLY A 72 1.05 7.61 -19.00
C GLY A 72 2.00 8.81 -19.00
N GLN A 73 1.95 9.66 -17.97
CA GLN A 73 2.67 10.95 -17.96
C GLN A 73 4.13 10.81 -17.54
N TYR A 74 4.99 11.53 -18.26
CA TYR A 74 6.41 11.69 -17.94
C TYR A 74 6.67 13.09 -17.43
N LYS A 75 7.73 13.26 -16.62
CA LYS A 75 8.13 14.59 -16.15
C LYS A 75 8.53 15.45 -17.33
N GLU A 76 7.92 16.61 -17.48
CA GLU A 76 8.34 17.58 -18.48
C GLU A 76 9.74 18.11 -18.15
N ARG A 77 10.57 18.26 -19.18
CA ARG A 77 11.85 18.98 -19.12
C ARG A 77 11.96 19.86 -20.36
N ASP A 78 12.52 21.05 -20.19
CA ASP A 78 12.74 21.97 -21.31
C ASP A 78 13.60 21.30 -22.38
N ASN A 79 13.06 21.20 -23.60
CA ASN A 79 13.71 20.74 -24.82
C ASN A 79 14.27 19.29 -24.81
N VAL A 80 13.90 18.44 -23.85
CA VAL A 80 14.37 17.04 -23.77
C VAL A 80 13.25 16.10 -23.32
N GLN A 81 13.10 14.96 -24.00
CA GLN A 81 12.20 13.90 -23.56
C GLN A 81 12.71 13.24 -22.28
N SER A 82 11.91 13.24 -21.21
CA SER A 82 12.23 12.58 -19.94
C SER A 82 11.78 11.13 -19.94
N LEU A 83 12.60 10.25 -19.36
CA LEU A 83 12.24 8.86 -19.08
C LEU A 83 11.64 8.66 -17.67
N SER A 84 11.64 9.70 -16.84
CA SER A 84 11.08 9.64 -15.49
C SER A 84 9.57 9.86 -15.52
N ARG A 85 8.79 8.94 -14.96
CA ARG A 85 7.35 9.12 -14.79
C ARG A 85 7.03 10.31 -13.88
N ALA A 86 5.95 11.02 -14.21
CA ALA A 86 5.46 12.13 -13.40
C ALA A 86 4.83 11.63 -12.08
N VAL A 87 4.29 10.42 -12.11
CA VAL A 87 3.53 9.80 -11.02
C VAL A 87 4.25 8.55 -10.49
N THR A 88 4.06 8.29 -9.19
CA THR A 88 4.62 7.12 -8.50
C THR A 88 4.09 5.80 -9.09
N GLN A 89 4.93 4.77 -9.07
CA GLN A 89 4.55 3.39 -9.39
C GLN A 89 4.23 2.55 -8.15
N GLY A 90 4.36 3.14 -6.95
CA GLY A 90 4.07 2.49 -5.67
C GLY A 90 2.64 2.68 -5.19
N GLY A 91 1.67 2.79 -6.09
CA GLY A 91 0.28 3.08 -5.75
C GLY A 91 -0.36 2.01 -4.85
N SER A 92 -0.04 0.73 -5.08
CA SER A 92 -0.57 -0.39 -4.29
C SER A 92 -0.14 -0.32 -2.83
N ALA A 93 1.13 0.01 -2.56
CA ALA A 93 1.65 0.19 -1.20
C ALA A 93 0.95 1.35 -0.47
N MET A 94 0.70 2.47 -1.16
CA MET A 94 -0.03 3.61 -0.61
C MET A 94 -1.48 3.25 -0.28
N LEU A 95 -2.16 2.54 -1.19
CA LEU A 95 -3.53 2.06 -0.97
C LEU A 95 -3.62 1.08 0.21
N ILE A 96 -2.74 0.08 0.27
CA ILE A 96 -2.68 -0.87 1.39
C ILE A 96 -2.46 -0.13 2.71
N LYS A 97 -1.55 0.86 2.74
CA LYS A 97 -1.32 1.69 3.91
C LYS A 97 -2.56 2.49 4.31
N ALA A 98 -3.24 3.15 3.37
CA ALA A 98 -4.47 3.90 3.65
C ALA A 98 -5.57 2.97 4.21
N LEU A 99 -5.75 1.78 3.64
CA LEU A 99 -6.71 0.78 4.14
C LEU A 99 -6.36 0.27 5.54
N GLN A 100 -5.07 0.15 5.88
CA GLN A 100 -4.63 -0.17 7.24
C GLN A 100 -4.82 1.01 8.20
N ASP A 101 -4.63 2.25 7.75
CA ASP A 101 -4.82 3.43 8.58
C ASP A 101 -6.30 3.70 8.87
N ALA A 102 -7.22 3.23 8.01
CA ALA A 102 -8.67 3.36 8.16
C ALA A 102 -9.19 2.86 9.52
N GLY A 103 -9.65 3.81 10.34
CA GLY A 103 -10.13 3.55 11.70
C GLY A 103 -9.11 2.83 12.58
N GLU A 104 -7.80 3.07 12.41
CA GLU A 104 -6.72 2.35 13.11
C GLU A 104 -6.79 0.83 12.91
N ARG A 105 -6.79 0.42 11.65
CA ARG A 105 -6.97 -0.96 11.18
C ARG A 105 -8.35 -1.55 11.49
N ARG A 106 -9.31 -0.86 12.11
CA ARG A 106 -10.60 -1.50 12.48
C ARG A 106 -11.48 -1.86 11.28
N TRP A 107 -11.32 -1.17 10.15
CA TRP A 107 -12.16 -1.38 8.97
C TRP A 107 -11.84 -2.65 8.21
N PHE A 108 -10.56 -2.86 7.89
CA PHE A 108 -10.18 -3.84 6.88
C PHE A 108 -9.15 -4.86 7.40
N SER A 109 -9.33 -6.12 6.99
CA SER A 109 -8.26 -7.10 6.87
C SER A 109 -7.80 -7.06 5.42
N VAL A 110 -6.65 -6.43 5.19
CA VAL A 110 -6.13 -6.25 3.83
C VAL A 110 -5.35 -7.49 3.41
N LEU A 111 -5.81 -8.17 2.37
CA LEU A 111 -5.12 -9.28 1.72
C LEU A 111 -4.32 -8.72 0.53
N ASP A 112 -3.01 -8.65 0.67
CA ASP A 112 -2.12 -8.23 -0.40
C ASP A 112 -2.02 -9.33 -1.47
N ARG A 113 -2.50 -9.03 -2.67
CA ARG A 113 -2.42 -9.88 -3.85
C ARG A 113 -1.42 -9.36 -4.88
N SER A 114 -0.87 -8.16 -4.70
CA SER A 114 0.20 -7.63 -5.54
C SER A 114 1.47 -8.50 -5.45
N GLY A 115 1.82 -8.94 -4.24
CA GLY A 115 2.95 -9.84 -3.95
C GLY A 115 2.59 -11.33 -3.84
N LEU A 116 1.44 -11.76 -4.39
CA LEU A 116 0.94 -13.14 -4.15
C LEU A 116 1.91 -14.24 -4.59
N GLN A 117 2.66 -14.00 -5.67
CA GLN A 117 3.60 -14.98 -6.22
C GLN A 117 4.70 -15.35 -5.22
N ASP A 118 5.24 -14.37 -4.51
CA ASP A 118 6.29 -14.60 -3.51
C ASP A 118 5.74 -15.38 -2.31
N LEU A 119 4.53 -15.02 -1.85
CA LEU A 119 3.86 -15.75 -0.76
C LEU A 119 3.54 -17.20 -1.14
N VAL A 120 3.07 -17.45 -2.37
CA VAL A 120 2.78 -18.80 -2.86
C VAL A 120 4.07 -19.62 -2.96
N ARG A 121 5.15 -19.02 -3.47
CA ARG A 121 6.46 -19.67 -3.55
C ARG A 121 6.99 -20.07 -2.18
N GLU A 122 6.92 -19.17 -1.19
CA GLU A 122 7.34 -19.48 0.18
C GLU A 122 6.52 -20.62 0.79
N ARG A 123 5.20 -20.60 0.58
CA ARG A 123 4.33 -21.70 1.05
C ARG A 123 4.60 -23.02 0.35
N GLN A 124 5.00 -23.00 -0.93
CA GLN A 124 5.43 -24.18 -1.66
C GLN A 124 6.74 -24.73 -1.11
N ILE A 125 7.71 -23.87 -0.78
CA ILE A 125 8.95 -24.28 -0.11
C ILE A 125 8.63 -25.00 1.20
N VAL A 126 7.79 -24.42 2.06
CA VAL A 126 7.38 -25.06 3.32
C VAL A 126 6.72 -26.41 3.07
N THR A 127 5.85 -26.51 2.07
CA THR A 127 5.18 -27.77 1.70
C THR A 127 6.19 -28.84 1.28
N GLU A 128 7.15 -28.48 0.43
CA GLU A 128 8.16 -29.42 -0.08
C GLU A 128 9.14 -29.86 1.01
N MET A 129 9.61 -28.94 1.86
CA MET A 129 10.49 -29.28 2.98
C MET A 129 9.83 -30.24 3.97
N ARG A 130 8.53 -30.08 4.22
CA ARG A 130 7.80 -31.02 5.10
C ARG A 130 7.61 -32.37 4.43
N ARG A 131 7.31 -32.42 3.14
CA ARG A 131 7.22 -33.66 2.37
C ARG A 131 8.54 -34.45 2.42
N GLN A 132 9.66 -33.77 2.16
CA GLN A 132 10.99 -34.41 2.10
C GLN A 132 11.50 -34.86 3.48
N TYR A 133 11.39 -34.00 4.50
CA TYR A 133 12.06 -34.25 5.78
C TYR A 133 11.14 -34.84 6.86
N ARG A 134 9.82 -34.73 6.70
CA ARG A 134 8.83 -35.31 7.64
C ARG A 134 8.00 -36.44 7.05
N GLY A 135 8.15 -36.74 5.76
CA GLY A 135 7.33 -37.74 5.07
C GLY A 135 5.84 -37.39 5.05
N GLU A 136 5.48 -36.11 5.19
CA GLU A 136 4.09 -35.65 5.16
C GLU A 136 3.57 -35.68 3.71
N GLU A 137 2.76 -36.68 3.35
CA GLU A 137 2.10 -36.74 2.01
C GLU A 137 0.95 -35.72 1.87
N ASN A 138 0.29 -35.42 2.98
CA ASN A 138 -0.75 -34.40 3.06
C ASN A 138 -0.33 -33.39 4.12
N VAL A 139 -0.18 -32.12 3.72
CA VAL A 139 0.22 -31.04 4.62
C VAL A 139 -0.79 -30.93 5.75
N ASP A 140 -0.30 -30.99 6.99
CA ASP A 140 -1.12 -30.75 8.17
C ASP A 140 -1.71 -29.32 8.11
N PRO A 141 -3.05 -29.14 8.14
CA PRO A 141 -3.64 -27.82 8.16
C PRO A 141 -3.26 -26.97 9.40
N SER A 142 -2.76 -27.61 10.46
CA SER A 142 -2.17 -26.92 11.62
C SER A 142 -0.85 -26.22 11.27
N ALA A 143 -0.10 -26.77 10.31
CA ALA A 143 1.18 -26.26 9.84
C ALA A 143 1.02 -25.12 8.84
N LEU A 144 0.09 -25.26 7.90
CA LEU A 144 -0.21 -24.26 6.88
C LEU A 144 -1.72 -24.08 6.77
N LYS A 145 -2.22 -23.05 7.46
CA LYS A 145 -3.63 -22.64 7.33
C LYS A 145 -3.92 -22.20 5.89
N PRO A 146 -5.14 -22.42 5.37
CA PRO A 146 -5.57 -21.87 4.09
C PRO A 146 -5.39 -20.36 4.05
N LEU A 147 -5.09 -19.82 2.86
CA LEU A 147 -5.11 -18.37 2.66
C LEU A 147 -6.54 -17.87 2.85
N LEU A 148 -6.68 -16.72 3.52
CA LEU A 148 -7.97 -16.05 3.63
C LEU A 148 -8.49 -15.71 2.23
N HIS A 149 -9.80 -15.77 2.09
CA HIS A 149 -10.52 -15.27 0.91
C HIS A 149 -11.13 -13.91 1.27
N ALA A 150 -11.25 -13.03 0.28
CA ALA A 150 -11.89 -11.73 0.41
C ALA A 150 -13.09 -11.69 -0.52
N GLY A 151 -14.26 -11.29 0.00
CA GLY A 151 -15.49 -11.20 -0.80
C GLY A 151 -15.54 -9.93 -1.66
N ILE A 152 -14.63 -8.99 -1.37
CA ILE A 152 -14.49 -7.73 -2.09
C ILE A 152 -13.06 -7.58 -2.58
N LEU A 153 -12.94 -7.31 -3.87
CA LEU A 153 -11.72 -6.95 -4.56
C LEU A 153 -11.68 -5.43 -4.76
N LEU A 154 -10.64 -4.77 -4.25
CA LEU A 154 -10.39 -3.36 -4.54
C LEU A 154 -9.48 -3.23 -5.76
N GLN A 155 -9.91 -2.41 -6.72
CA GLN A 155 -9.18 -2.11 -7.94
C GLN A 155 -9.22 -0.62 -8.24
N GLY A 156 -8.31 -0.16 -9.08
CA GLY A 156 -8.29 1.22 -9.52
C GLY A 156 -6.90 1.60 -9.99
N GLY A 157 -6.58 2.87 -9.90
CA GLY A 157 -5.27 3.39 -10.25
C GLY A 157 -5.25 4.90 -10.21
N ILE A 158 -4.08 5.44 -10.52
CA ILE A 158 -3.92 6.87 -10.73
C ILE A 158 -4.29 7.12 -12.20
N VAL A 159 -5.43 7.75 -12.42
CA VAL A 159 -6.08 7.81 -13.74
C VAL A 159 -5.88 9.15 -14.44
N GLY A 160 -5.54 10.21 -13.70
CA GLY A 160 -5.26 11.53 -14.26
C GLY A 160 -4.05 12.18 -13.60
N TYR A 161 -3.24 12.85 -14.41
CA TYR A 161 -2.22 13.78 -13.97
C TYR A 161 -2.18 14.93 -14.97
N ASP A 162 -2.73 16.08 -14.57
CA ASP A 162 -2.87 17.25 -15.43
C ASP A 162 -1.99 18.38 -14.90
N THR A 163 -1.24 19.03 -15.79
CA THR A 163 -0.36 20.16 -15.46
C THR A 163 -0.84 21.39 -16.21
N ASN A 164 -1.30 22.41 -15.48
CA ASN A 164 -1.88 23.63 -16.07
C ASN A 164 -1.09 24.87 -15.64
N VAL A 165 -0.49 25.59 -16.60
CA VAL A 165 0.15 26.88 -16.35
C VAL A 165 -0.92 27.97 -16.27
N GLN A 166 -0.97 28.69 -15.16
CA GLN A 166 -1.85 29.83 -14.91
C GLN A 166 -1.04 31.11 -14.70
N THR A 167 -1.66 32.26 -14.97
CA THR A 167 -1.04 33.59 -14.79
C THR A 167 -1.97 34.47 -13.98
N GLY A 168 -1.45 35.15 -12.95
CA GLY A 168 -2.22 36.11 -12.17
C GLY A 168 -3.38 35.51 -11.36
N GLY A 169 -4.39 36.34 -11.07
CA GLY A 169 -5.62 35.94 -10.37
C GLY A 169 -5.48 35.76 -8.85
N ALA A 170 -6.49 35.14 -8.24
CA ALA A 170 -6.51 34.86 -6.80
C ALA A 170 -5.36 33.91 -6.38
N GLY A 171 -5.02 32.96 -7.24
CA GLY A 171 -3.88 32.05 -7.03
C GLY A 171 -2.54 32.76 -6.96
N ALA A 172 -2.30 33.77 -7.80
CA ALA A 172 -1.06 34.56 -7.75
C ALA A 172 -0.90 35.30 -6.40
N ARG A 173 -1.97 35.91 -5.90
CA ARG A 173 -1.96 36.57 -4.58
C ARG A 173 -1.65 35.60 -3.45
N TYR A 174 -2.25 34.41 -3.48
CA TYR A 174 -2.05 33.38 -2.47
C TYR A 174 -0.61 32.83 -2.46
N LEU A 175 -0.02 32.63 -3.64
CA LEU A 175 1.36 32.17 -3.77
C LEU A 175 2.39 33.29 -3.49
N GLY A 176 1.93 34.52 -3.27
CA GLY A 176 2.80 35.69 -3.06
C GLY A 176 3.55 36.12 -4.31
N ILE A 177 3.05 35.75 -5.49
CA ILE A 177 3.59 36.16 -6.79
C ILE A 177 2.80 37.37 -7.31
N GLY A 178 3.49 38.29 -7.99
CA GLY A 178 2.87 39.51 -8.53
C GLY A 178 1.69 39.22 -9.46
N ALA A 179 0.90 40.24 -9.80
CA ALA A 179 -0.28 40.09 -10.65
C ALA A 179 0.03 39.46 -12.03
N ASP A 180 1.26 39.61 -12.52
CA ASP A 180 1.76 39.04 -13.77
C ASP A 180 2.57 37.75 -13.58
N GLY A 181 2.60 37.21 -12.35
CA GLY A 181 3.33 36.01 -12.00
C GLY A 181 2.67 34.75 -12.58
N GLN A 182 3.49 33.88 -13.17
CA GLN A 182 3.08 32.55 -13.62
C GLN A 182 3.21 31.53 -12.48
N TRP A 183 2.28 30.60 -12.45
CA TRP A 183 2.27 29.44 -11.56
C TRP A 183 1.70 28.23 -12.29
N VAL A 184 1.98 27.04 -11.78
CA VAL A 184 1.58 25.78 -12.38
C VAL A 184 0.72 25.02 -11.40
N LEU A 185 -0.44 24.55 -11.84
CA LEU A 185 -1.35 23.71 -11.07
C LEU A 185 -1.23 22.26 -11.57
N ASP A 186 -0.62 21.41 -10.76
CA ASP A 186 -0.58 19.97 -10.95
C ASP A 186 -1.81 19.34 -10.28
N THR A 187 -2.66 18.61 -11.00
CA THR A 187 -3.82 17.90 -10.45
C THR A 187 -3.66 16.40 -10.66
N VAL A 188 -3.73 15.65 -9.56
CA VAL A 188 -3.72 14.19 -9.55
C VAL A 188 -5.14 13.68 -9.37
N THR A 189 -5.59 12.74 -10.19
CA THR A 189 -6.89 12.08 -10.06
C THR A 189 -6.70 10.58 -9.90
N VAL A 190 -7.32 10.02 -8.86
CA VAL A 190 -7.29 8.60 -8.55
C VAL A 190 -8.69 8.01 -8.60
N SER A 191 -8.80 6.75 -9.00
CA SER A 191 -10.04 5.99 -9.02
C SER A 191 -9.91 4.77 -8.14
N LEU A 192 -10.94 4.45 -7.36
CA LEU A 192 -11.00 3.26 -6.53
C LEU A 192 -12.39 2.65 -6.63
N ARG A 193 -12.46 1.35 -6.93
CA ARG A 193 -13.71 0.60 -7.02
C ARG A 193 -13.66 -0.67 -6.20
N ALA A 194 -14.80 -1.03 -5.62
CA ALA A 194 -15.03 -2.28 -4.92
C ALA A 194 -15.83 -3.24 -5.81
N VAL A 195 -15.31 -4.45 -6.02
CA VAL A 195 -15.90 -5.46 -6.90
C VAL A 195 -16.20 -6.73 -6.09
N SER A 196 -17.40 -7.27 -6.24
CA SER A 196 -17.76 -8.56 -5.65
C SER A 196 -16.97 -9.69 -6.31
N THR A 197 -16.34 -10.55 -5.49
CA THR A 197 -15.68 -11.75 -6.02
C THR A 197 -16.66 -12.86 -6.41
N ASP A 198 -17.90 -12.81 -5.90
CA ASP A 198 -18.91 -13.84 -6.13
C ASP A 198 -19.63 -13.65 -7.46
N THR A 199 -19.87 -12.38 -7.83
CA THR A 199 -20.71 -12.02 -8.99
C THR A 199 -19.98 -11.18 -10.04
N GLY A 200 -18.84 -10.59 -9.69
CA GLY A 200 -18.14 -9.62 -10.55
C GLY A 200 -18.80 -8.24 -10.61
N GLU A 201 -19.87 -8.02 -9.87
CA GLU A 201 -20.54 -6.71 -9.82
C GLU A 201 -19.64 -5.65 -9.19
N VAL A 202 -19.57 -4.47 -9.82
CA VAL A 202 -18.93 -3.29 -9.21
C VAL A 202 -19.90 -2.69 -8.20
N LEU A 203 -19.59 -2.87 -6.92
CA LEU A 203 -20.46 -2.51 -5.81
C LEU A 203 -20.44 -1.01 -5.52
N ALA A 204 -19.27 -0.38 -5.61
CA ALA A 204 -19.09 1.06 -5.40
C ALA A 204 -17.87 1.54 -6.20
N THR A 205 -17.90 2.78 -6.68
CA THR A 205 -16.77 3.42 -7.36
C THR A 205 -16.67 4.86 -6.92
N VAL A 206 -15.49 5.24 -6.46
CA VAL A 206 -15.17 6.60 -6.06
C VAL A 206 -13.99 7.12 -6.86
N MET A 207 -14.00 8.42 -7.12
CA MET A 207 -12.88 9.15 -7.68
C MET A 207 -12.54 10.29 -6.73
N ALA A 208 -11.26 10.50 -6.51
CA ALA A 208 -10.77 11.61 -5.71
C ALA A 208 -9.66 12.32 -6.49
N GLN A 209 -9.59 13.63 -6.35
CA GLN A 209 -8.56 14.43 -6.98
C GLN A 209 -7.90 15.35 -5.95
N LYS A 210 -6.63 15.67 -6.19
CA LYS A 210 -5.88 16.62 -5.38
C LYS A 210 -5.04 17.52 -6.27
N SER A 211 -5.19 18.83 -6.09
CA SER A 211 -4.44 19.84 -6.83
C SER A 211 -3.33 20.46 -5.98
N ILE A 212 -2.18 20.68 -6.60
CA ILE A 212 -0.97 21.27 -6.03
C ILE A 212 -0.57 22.45 -6.90
N ALA A 213 -0.54 23.66 -6.35
CA ALA A 213 0.09 24.76 -7.06
C ALA A 213 1.59 24.76 -6.83
N SER A 214 2.32 25.19 -7.83
CA SER A 214 3.74 25.48 -7.75
C SER A 214 4.06 26.79 -8.45
N SER A 215 5.06 27.52 -7.98
CA SER A 215 5.59 28.69 -8.67
C SER A 215 7.10 28.71 -8.60
N SER A 216 7.75 29.19 -9.67
CA SER A 216 9.20 29.33 -9.73
C SER A 216 9.62 30.66 -9.12
N ILE A 217 10.50 30.59 -8.11
CA ILE A 217 11.19 31.77 -7.60
C ILE A 217 12.55 31.80 -8.31
N ARG A 218 12.82 32.92 -9.02
CA ARG A 218 14.01 33.21 -9.84
C ARG A 218 15.22 32.29 -9.57
N GLY A 219 15.56 31.46 -10.56
CA GLY A 219 16.69 30.52 -10.52
C GLY A 219 16.31 29.17 -9.88
N SER A 220 15.82 28.24 -10.71
CA SER A 220 15.69 26.79 -10.45
C SER A 220 14.97 26.30 -9.18
N VAL A 221 14.45 27.17 -8.30
CA VAL A 221 13.77 26.81 -7.05
C VAL A 221 12.26 26.96 -7.21
N PHE A 222 11.53 25.87 -6.99
CA PHE A 222 10.08 25.82 -7.03
C PHE A 222 9.49 25.82 -5.61
N ARG A 223 8.49 26.69 -5.36
CA ARG A 223 7.65 26.68 -4.15
C ARG A 223 6.34 25.98 -4.46
N TYR A 224 5.91 25.02 -3.64
CA TYR A 224 4.67 24.26 -3.79
C TYR A 224 3.67 24.69 -2.70
N ILE A 225 2.39 24.86 -3.03
CA ILE A 225 1.36 25.19 -2.04
C ILE A 225 0.07 24.47 -2.45
N MET A 226 -0.62 23.85 -1.50
CA MET A 226 -1.95 23.31 -1.76
C MET A 226 -2.98 24.43 -1.92
N LEU A 227 -3.88 24.24 -2.89
CA LEU A 227 -5.12 24.99 -2.96
C LEU A 227 -6.19 24.11 -2.33
N ASP A 228 -6.42 24.28 -1.03
CA ASP A 228 -7.62 23.75 -0.38
C ASP A 228 -8.75 24.73 -0.68
N GLU A 229 -9.44 24.49 -1.80
CA GLU A 229 -10.74 25.08 -2.19
C GLU A 229 -11.01 26.55 -1.76
N LEU A 230 -10.09 27.49 -2.04
CA LEU A 230 -10.28 28.96 -2.00
C LEU A 230 -10.84 29.65 -0.75
N LEU A 231 -11.37 28.97 0.27
CA LEU A 231 -11.91 29.60 1.48
C LEU A 231 -12.23 28.59 2.60
N GLU A 232 -11.24 27.91 3.16
CA GLU A 232 -11.35 27.47 4.55
C GLU A 232 -10.25 28.14 5.37
N ILE A 233 -10.69 29.00 6.29
CA ILE A 233 -9.86 29.76 7.21
C ILE A 233 -9.38 28.78 8.27
N GLU A 234 -8.43 27.92 7.92
CA GLU A 234 -7.57 27.26 8.89
C GLU A 234 -6.23 27.99 8.88
N ALA A 235 -5.85 28.49 10.05
CA ALA A 235 -4.54 29.11 10.28
C ALA A 235 -3.45 28.03 10.14
N GLY A 236 -3.05 27.74 8.91
CA GLY A 236 -2.09 26.69 8.55
C GLY A 236 -0.87 27.27 7.85
N THR A 237 0.30 27.02 8.43
CA THR A 237 1.62 27.34 7.85
C THR A 237 1.72 26.79 6.42
N THR A 238 1.98 27.68 5.46
CA THR A 238 2.20 27.36 4.04
C THR A 238 3.45 26.49 3.85
N THR A 239 3.29 25.18 3.67
CA THR A 239 4.39 24.23 3.41
C THR A 239 4.41 23.74 1.96
N ASN A 240 5.62 23.58 1.42
CA ASN A 240 5.84 22.92 0.14
C ASN A 240 5.60 21.42 0.28
N GLU A 241 4.47 20.91 -0.23
CA GLU A 241 4.21 19.47 -0.23
C GLU A 241 4.74 18.77 -1.48
N PRO A 242 5.46 17.64 -1.32
CA PRO A 242 5.88 16.82 -2.44
C PRO A 242 4.70 16.25 -3.24
N LYS A 243 4.85 16.14 -4.57
CA LYS A 243 3.86 15.50 -5.47
C LYS A 243 3.40 14.11 -4.99
N GLN A 244 4.32 13.38 -4.36
CA GLN A 244 4.03 12.06 -3.78
C GLN A 244 3.00 12.12 -2.63
N ILE A 245 3.03 13.17 -1.81
CA ILE A 245 2.07 13.36 -0.71
C ILE A 245 0.67 13.66 -1.26
N ALA A 246 0.55 14.39 -2.37
CA ALA A 246 -0.74 14.63 -3.00
C ALA A 246 -1.38 13.35 -3.56
N VAL A 247 -0.60 12.48 -4.20
CA VAL A 247 -1.08 11.14 -4.63
C VAL A 247 -1.55 10.35 -3.40
N GLN A 248 -0.76 10.35 -2.33
CA GLN A 248 -1.11 9.66 -1.09
C GLN A 248 -2.43 10.20 -0.51
N GLN A 249 -2.58 11.51 -0.38
CA GLN A 249 -3.80 12.14 0.14
C GLN A 249 -5.02 11.88 -0.76
N ALA A 250 -4.85 11.86 -2.09
CA ALA A 250 -5.92 11.51 -3.01
C ALA A 250 -6.37 10.06 -2.81
N ILE A 251 -5.43 9.12 -2.63
CA ILE A 251 -5.74 7.71 -2.29
C ILE A 251 -6.42 7.61 -0.92
N GLU A 252 -5.94 8.34 0.09
CA GLU A 252 -6.53 8.38 1.43
C GLU A 252 -7.98 8.90 1.37
N LYS A 253 -8.22 9.96 0.60
CA LYS A 253 -9.57 10.50 0.34
C LYS A 253 -10.44 9.48 -0.40
N ALA A 254 -9.90 8.79 -1.40
CA ALA A 254 -10.64 7.75 -2.10
C ALA A 254 -11.04 6.60 -1.17
N VAL A 255 -10.15 6.13 -0.28
CA VAL A 255 -10.49 5.10 0.71
C VAL A 255 -11.56 5.60 1.69
N TYR A 256 -11.42 6.83 2.19
CA TYR A 256 -12.40 7.45 3.07
C TYR A 256 -13.79 7.53 2.41
N SER A 257 -13.85 8.04 1.18
CA SER A 257 -15.09 8.14 0.40
C SER A 257 -15.67 6.77 0.10
N LEU A 258 -14.84 5.77 -0.23
CA LEU A 258 -15.31 4.41 -0.48
C LEU A 258 -15.97 3.80 0.76
N VAL A 259 -15.38 4.00 1.94
CA VAL A 259 -15.96 3.55 3.22
C VAL A 259 -17.36 4.13 3.42
N ILE A 260 -17.53 5.44 3.18
CA ILE A 260 -18.81 6.11 3.38
C ILE A 260 -19.82 5.69 2.31
N GLU A 261 -19.42 5.69 1.04
CA GLU A 261 -20.29 5.29 -0.07
C GLU A 261 -20.73 3.83 0.06
N GLY A 262 -19.83 2.93 0.47
CA GLY A 262 -20.20 1.54 0.73
C GLY A 262 -21.14 1.36 1.93
N ALA A 263 -21.11 2.28 2.90
CA ALA A 263 -22.08 2.29 3.99
C ALA A 263 -23.45 2.83 3.55
N GLU A 264 -23.48 3.87 2.72
CA GLU A 264 -24.71 4.40 2.12
C GLU A 264 -25.39 3.34 1.23
N LEU A 265 -24.61 2.62 0.44
CA LEU A 265 -25.07 1.53 -0.43
C LEU A 265 -25.36 0.21 0.31
N GLY A 266 -25.16 0.16 1.63
CA GLY A 266 -25.46 -1.02 2.43
C GLY A 266 -24.52 -2.21 2.22
N ILE A 267 -23.36 -2.01 1.58
CA ILE A 267 -22.31 -3.04 1.41
C ILE A 267 -21.76 -3.45 2.78
N TRP A 268 -21.58 -2.47 3.67
CA TRP A 268 -21.14 -2.65 5.06
C TRP A 268 -21.78 -1.62 5.98
N LYS A 269 -21.57 -1.74 7.30
CA LYS A 269 -22.26 -0.89 8.29
C LYS A 269 -21.30 -0.38 9.36
N PHE A 270 -21.52 0.86 9.79
CA PHE A 270 -20.93 1.41 11.00
C PHE A 270 -21.53 0.75 12.24
N ALA A 271 -20.71 0.54 13.27
CA ALA A 271 -21.18 0.03 14.56
C ALA A 271 -22.13 1.03 15.26
N ASN A 272 -21.89 2.32 15.10
CA ASN A 272 -22.79 3.38 15.52
C ASN A 272 -23.53 3.96 14.30
N PRO A 273 -24.82 3.64 14.10
CA PRO A 273 -25.59 4.12 12.95
C PRO A 273 -25.72 5.65 12.88
N ALA A 274 -25.82 6.34 14.02
CA ALA A 274 -25.98 7.79 14.05
C ALA A 274 -24.69 8.51 13.60
N ALA A 275 -23.52 8.03 14.05
CA ALA A 275 -22.23 8.53 13.59
C ALA A 275 -22.04 8.28 12.08
N GLY A 276 -22.41 7.08 11.62
CA GLY A 276 -22.39 6.74 10.19
C GLY A 276 -23.30 7.65 9.34
N ALA A 277 -24.54 7.87 9.79
CA ALA A 277 -25.49 8.74 9.09
C ALA A 277 -24.98 10.19 8.98
N LYS A 278 -24.32 10.71 10.01
CA LYS A 278 -23.68 12.03 9.96
C LYS A 278 -22.61 12.09 8.87
N LEU A 279 -21.69 11.12 8.83
CA LEU A 279 -20.63 11.07 7.82
C LEU A 279 -21.18 10.91 6.39
N ILE A 280 -22.24 10.11 6.22
CA ILE A 280 -22.93 9.97 4.92
C ILE A 280 -23.53 11.31 4.50
N ALA A 281 -24.18 12.05 5.41
CA ALA A 281 -24.73 13.36 5.10
C ALA A 281 -23.65 14.38 4.69
N GLU A 282 -22.52 14.42 5.43
CA GLU A 282 -21.37 15.26 5.11
C GLU A 282 -20.76 14.91 3.74
N TYR A 283 -20.56 13.62 3.48
CA TYR A 283 -20.07 13.12 2.19
C TYR A 283 -20.99 13.51 1.03
N ARG A 284 -22.30 13.36 1.20
CA ARG A 284 -23.28 13.76 0.17
C ARG A 284 -23.27 15.26 -0.07
N ASN A 285 -23.14 16.05 1.00
CA ASN A 285 -23.03 17.50 0.88
C ASN A 285 -21.79 17.89 0.06
N GLU A 286 -20.65 17.27 0.34
CA GLU A 286 -19.41 17.46 -0.44
C GLU A 286 -19.59 17.01 -1.91
N LYS A 287 -20.05 15.78 -2.12
CA LYS A 287 -20.22 15.15 -3.46
C LYS A 287 -21.12 15.95 -4.40
N TYR A 288 -22.14 16.61 -3.86
CA TYR A 288 -23.11 17.41 -4.63
C TYR A 288 -22.93 18.92 -4.46
N SER A 289 -21.84 19.38 -3.83
CA SER A 289 -21.58 20.79 -3.55
C SER A 289 -22.76 21.50 -2.87
N GLY A 290 -23.42 20.82 -1.94
CA GLY A 290 -24.60 21.29 -1.21
C GLY A 290 -25.94 21.18 -1.95
N ALA A 291 -25.95 20.89 -3.25
CA ALA A 291 -27.15 20.83 -4.08
C ALA A 291 -27.53 19.38 -4.42
N ILE A 292 -28.08 18.64 -3.45
CA ILE A 292 -28.48 17.23 -3.66
C ILE A 292 -29.74 17.17 -4.53
N PRO A 293 -29.68 16.57 -5.75
CA PRO A 293 -30.84 16.46 -6.62
C PRO A 293 -31.86 15.46 -6.06
N ALA A 294 -33.14 15.64 -6.39
CA ALA A 294 -34.23 14.75 -5.92
C ALA A 294 -33.99 13.28 -6.27
N THR A 295 -33.42 13.02 -7.45
CA THR A 295 -33.06 11.67 -7.92
C THR A 295 -31.97 11.01 -7.08
N ALA A 296 -31.11 11.79 -6.42
CA ALA A 296 -30.06 11.26 -5.55
C ALA A 296 -30.55 11.01 -4.13
N GLN A 297 -31.75 11.46 -3.74
CA GLN A 297 -32.25 11.32 -2.35
C GLN A 297 -32.32 9.85 -1.91
N SER A 298 -32.69 8.95 -2.83
CA SER A 298 -32.70 7.50 -2.63
C SER A 298 -31.68 6.84 -3.56
N VAL A 299 -30.65 6.22 -2.99
CA VAL A 299 -29.67 5.44 -3.75
C VAL A 299 -30.07 3.96 -3.67
N LEU A 300 -30.07 3.28 -4.81
CA LEU A 300 -30.32 1.84 -4.86
C LEU A 300 -29.05 1.08 -4.47
N PRO A 301 -29.14 0.08 -3.58
CA PRO A 301 -28.01 -0.77 -3.26
C PRO A 301 -27.64 -1.69 -4.44
N PRO A 302 -26.39 -2.19 -4.50
CA PRO A 302 -25.98 -3.23 -5.45
C PRO A 302 -26.86 -4.47 -5.36
N MET A 303 -26.94 -5.23 -6.47
CA MET A 303 -27.71 -6.49 -6.51
C MET A 303 -27.08 -7.57 -5.62
N THR A 304 -25.75 -7.56 -5.53
CA THR A 304 -24.99 -8.50 -4.69
C THR A 304 -25.07 -8.08 -3.22
N ALA A 305 -25.76 -8.88 -2.43
CA ALA A 305 -25.82 -8.71 -0.98
C ALA A 305 -24.68 -9.47 -0.28
N GLY A 306 -24.19 -8.92 0.84
CA GLY A 306 -23.34 -9.67 1.77
C GLY A 306 -21.88 -9.88 1.34
N ALA A 307 -21.41 -9.24 0.27
CA ALA A 307 -20.02 -9.37 -0.21
C ALA A 307 -18.96 -9.07 0.87
N ALA A 308 -19.29 -8.22 1.86
CA ALA A 308 -18.39 -7.90 2.97
C ALA A 308 -18.28 -9.00 4.05
N TYR A 309 -19.23 -9.93 4.13
CA TYR A 309 -19.38 -10.90 5.23
C TYR A 309 -19.36 -12.34 4.71
N ILE A 310 -18.25 -12.74 4.10
CA ILE A 310 -18.05 -14.11 3.59
C ILE A 310 -17.62 -15.09 4.69
N THR A 311 -18.08 -16.34 4.59
CA THR A 311 -17.63 -17.42 5.46
C THR A 311 -16.24 -17.88 5.04
N GLN A 312 -15.27 -17.84 5.95
CA GLN A 312 -13.90 -18.27 5.65
C GLN A 312 -13.79 -19.79 5.53
N THR A 313 -12.92 -20.23 4.64
CA THR A 313 -12.65 -21.66 4.46
C THR A 313 -11.85 -22.19 5.64
N HIS A 314 -12.46 -23.08 6.42
CA HIS A 314 -11.79 -23.78 7.51
C HIS A 314 -11.42 -25.21 7.10
N PRO A 315 -10.20 -25.70 7.40
CA PRO A 315 -9.86 -27.09 7.18
C PRO A 315 -10.83 -28.03 7.90
N ARG A 316 -11.35 -29.04 7.20
CA ARG A 316 -12.09 -30.11 7.86
C ARG A 316 -11.13 -30.89 8.74
N ALA A 317 -11.49 -31.09 10.01
CA ALA A 317 -10.78 -32.01 10.88
C ALA A 317 -10.79 -33.40 10.24
N ARG A 318 -9.61 -33.96 9.98
CA ARG A 318 -9.49 -35.32 9.42
C ARG A 318 -10.01 -36.30 10.47
N PRO A 319 -11.00 -37.16 10.15
CA PRO A 319 -11.38 -38.23 11.06
C PRO A 319 -10.13 -39.07 11.38
N ALA A 320 -9.91 -39.35 12.67
CA ALA A 320 -8.83 -40.25 13.07
C ALA A 320 -8.95 -41.55 12.25
N ALA A 321 -7.85 -42.00 11.65
CA ALA A 321 -7.84 -43.25 10.90
C ALA A 321 -8.46 -44.34 11.78
N ARG A 322 -9.59 -44.89 11.35
CA ARG A 322 -10.25 -45.99 12.04
C ARG A 322 -9.21 -47.10 12.07
N ARG A 323 -8.67 -47.44 13.25
CA ARG A 323 -7.81 -48.61 13.40
C ARG A 323 -8.65 -49.80 12.97
N THR A 324 -8.48 -50.24 11.74
CA THR A 324 -8.97 -51.54 11.31
C THR A 324 -8.18 -52.51 12.18
N THR A 325 -8.79 -53.00 13.25
CA THR A 325 -8.25 -54.16 13.97
C THR A 325 -8.26 -55.28 12.96
N VAL A 326 -7.12 -55.52 12.32
CA VAL A 326 -6.91 -56.72 11.53
C VAL A 326 -7.09 -57.85 12.52
N ARG A 327 -8.21 -58.56 12.44
CA ARG A 327 -8.40 -59.79 13.20
C ARG A 327 -7.33 -60.75 12.70
N GLN A 328 -6.27 -60.90 13.49
CA GLN A 328 -5.21 -61.86 13.21
C GLN A 328 -5.90 -63.24 13.21
N LEU A 329 -5.94 -63.89 12.04
CA LEU A 329 -6.41 -65.26 11.96
C LEU A 329 -5.50 -66.12 12.85
N PRO A 330 -6.06 -67.08 13.61
CA PRO A 330 -5.25 -68.02 14.37
C PRO A 330 -4.20 -68.67 13.43
N PRO A 331 -2.97 -68.89 13.91
CA PRO A 331 -1.98 -69.61 13.12
C PRO A 331 -2.55 -70.97 12.70
N GLU A 332 -2.38 -71.35 11.43
CA GLU A 332 -2.73 -72.68 10.96
C GLU A 332 -2.09 -73.75 11.86
N PRO A 333 -2.81 -74.83 12.20
CA PRO A 333 -2.23 -75.95 12.92
C PRO A 333 -1.02 -76.46 12.14
N LYS A 334 0.12 -76.63 12.82
CA LYS A 334 1.28 -77.29 12.23
C LYS A 334 0.85 -78.66 11.72
N GLU A 335 0.91 -78.85 10.40
CA GLU A 335 0.74 -80.14 9.77
C GLU A 335 1.74 -81.12 10.40
N SER A 336 1.21 -82.20 10.97
CA SER A 336 2.02 -83.25 11.59
C SER A 336 2.93 -83.86 10.52
N ALA A 337 4.23 -83.96 10.82
CA ALA A 337 5.20 -84.57 9.93
C ALA A 337 4.71 -85.94 9.39
N PRO A 338 4.92 -86.25 8.10
CA PRO A 338 4.57 -87.55 7.54
C PRO A 338 5.23 -88.68 8.35
N PRO A 339 4.53 -89.81 8.57
CA PRO A 339 5.11 -90.93 9.29
C PRO A 339 6.38 -91.43 8.58
N ALA A 340 7.40 -91.75 9.37
CA ALA A 340 8.67 -92.25 8.87
C ALA A 340 8.47 -93.57 8.09
N PRO A 341 9.17 -93.76 6.96
CA PRO A 341 9.11 -95.01 6.21
C PRO A 341 9.63 -96.19 7.08
N PRO A 342 9.07 -97.40 6.91
CA PRO A 342 9.48 -98.56 7.69
C PRO A 342 10.95 -98.90 7.43
N ALA A 343 11.63 -99.35 8.49
CA ALA A 343 13.04 -99.75 8.45
C ALA A 343 13.25 -100.87 7.44
N ALA A 344 14.32 -100.76 6.64
CA ALA A 344 14.78 -101.85 5.78
C ALA A 344 15.24 -103.01 6.68
N GLY A 345 14.58 -104.16 6.54
CA GLY A 345 15.01 -105.39 7.20
C GLY A 345 16.24 -105.94 6.49
N ASP A 346 17.31 -106.14 7.24
CA ASP A 346 18.46 -106.94 6.84
C ASP A 346 18.11 -108.43 6.95
N GLU A 347 18.42 -109.15 5.87
CA GLU A 347 18.64 -110.60 5.78
C GLU A 347 17.49 -111.57 6.11
N GLU A 348 16.93 -112.19 5.07
CA GLU A 348 16.78 -113.65 5.08
C GLU A 348 17.01 -114.23 3.67
N VAL A 349 18.23 -114.76 3.47
CA VAL A 349 18.53 -115.79 2.47
C VAL A 349 18.25 -117.12 3.15
N LEU A 350 17.47 -118.01 2.51
CA LEU A 350 17.71 -119.47 2.41
C LEU A 350 16.45 -120.21 1.90
N GLY A 351 16.65 -121.05 0.87
CA GLY A 351 15.84 -122.26 0.63
C GLY A 351 15.00 -122.27 -0.63
#